data_AF-A7LPH6-F1
#
_entry.id   AF-A7LPH6-F1
#
_cell.length_a   1.000
_cell.length_b   1.000
_cell.length_c   1.000
_cell.angle_alpha   90.00
_cell.angle_beta   90.00
_cell.angle_gamma   90.00
#
_symmetry.space_group_name_H-M   'P 1'
#
loop_
_entity.id
_entity.type
_entity.pdbx_description
1 polymer ?
#
loop_
_entity_poly.entity_id
_entity_poly.type
_entity_poly.pdbx_seq_one_letter_code
_entity_poly.pdbx_strand_id
1 'polypeptide(L)'
;MKFLILSFLLVSICSGGGGFPIQMLTKCGISKETIDGVQSVIDEHSAMIKIANSNKRAKKTEIDSLKADIDLYLDEHASDDDKKRWIECFTKNNS
;
A
#
# COMPACT_ATOMS: atom_id res chain seq x y z
N MET A 1 -4.60 7.05 -12.18
CA MET A 1 -4.86 8.02 -11.08
C MET A 1 -3.82 7.79 -10.00
N LYS A 2 -3.36 8.81 -9.24
CA LYS A 2 -2.42 8.59 -8.12
C LYS A 2 -3.20 8.32 -6.83
N PHE A 3 -3.08 7.14 -6.25
CA PHE A 3 -3.80 6.81 -5.01
C PHE A 3 -2.99 7.33 -3.80
N LEU A 4 -3.65 7.96 -2.83
CA LEU A 4 -2.99 8.56 -1.65
C LEU A 4 -2.62 7.48 -0.61
N ILE A 5 -1.55 6.74 -0.91
CA ILE A 5 -1.10 5.56 -0.15
C ILE A 5 -0.15 5.93 1.01
N LEU A 6 0.27 7.21 1.09
CA LEU A 6 1.58 7.61 1.62
C LEU A 6 1.83 7.30 3.10
N SER A 7 0.92 7.59 4.01
CA SER A 7 1.32 7.68 5.44
C SER A 7 1.27 6.34 6.18
N PHE A 8 0.21 5.55 5.97
CA PHE A 8 -0.02 4.33 6.76
C PHE A 8 0.89 3.16 6.34
N LEU A 9 1.06 2.94 5.03
CA LEU A 9 1.85 1.82 4.51
C LEU A 9 3.34 1.91 4.85
N LEU A 10 3.87 3.14 4.84
CA LEU A 10 5.25 3.44 5.16
C LEU A 10 5.59 3.12 6.62
N VAL A 11 4.71 3.49 7.56
CA VAL A 11 4.90 3.21 8.99
C VAL A 11 4.84 1.71 9.26
N SER A 12 3.92 1.01 8.59
CA SER A 12 3.76 -0.44 8.67
C SER A 12 5.03 -1.19 8.26
N ILE A 13 5.55 -0.96 7.06
CA ILE A 13 6.72 -1.71 6.54
C ILE A 13 8.00 -1.41 7.33
N CYS A 14 8.17 -0.16 7.79
CA CYS A 14 9.40 0.26 8.45
C CYS A 14 9.51 -0.17 9.91
N SER A 15 8.39 -0.35 10.61
CA SER A 15 8.39 -0.57 12.06
C SER A 15 8.42 -2.04 12.47
N GLY A 16 8.46 -2.96 11.49
CA GLY A 16 8.49 -4.41 11.74
C GLY A 16 7.25 -5.00 12.43
N GLY A 17 6.30 -4.17 12.88
CA GLY A 17 5.13 -4.60 13.66
C GLY A 17 3.78 -4.08 13.16
N GLY A 18 3.74 -3.11 12.24
CA GLY A 18 2.49 -2.72 11.58
C GLY A 18 2.35 -3.52 10.30
N GLY A 19 1.46 -4.50 10.24
CA GLY A 19 1.13 -5.14 8.96
C GLY A 19 0.45 -4.13 8.01
N PHE A 20 0.27 -4.54 6.76
CA PHE A 20 -0.72 -3.93 5.87
C PHE A 20 -2.07 -3.85 6.58
N PRO A 21 -2.82 -2.73 6.50
CA PRO A 21 -4.02 -2.53 7.33
C PRO A 21 -5.24 -3.29 6.77
N ILE A 22 -5.14 -4.61 6.65
CA ILE A 22 -6.19 -5.50 6.10
C ILE A 22 -7.55 -5.25 6.77
N GLN A 23 -7.59 -5.20 8.10
CA GLN A 23 -8.85 -5.01 8.84
C GLN A 23 -9.54 -3.68 8.52
N MET A 24 -8.75 -2.61 8.31
CA MET A 24 -9.27 -1.30 7.91
C MET A 24 -9.83 -1.36 6.48
N LEU A 25 -9.10 -1.99 5.55
CA LEU A 25 -9.52 -2.11 4.16
C LEU A 25 -10.79 -2.97 4.02
N THR A 26 -10.88 -4.06 4.78
CA THR A 26 -12.10 -4.87 4.85
C THR A 26 -13.27 -4.07 5.41
N LYS A 27 -13.06 -3.23 6.44
CA LYS A 27 -14.11 -2.33 6.97
C LYS A 27 -14.54 -1.27 5.97
N CYS A 28 -13.64 -0.84 5.08
CA CYS A 28 -13.96 0.03 3.96
C CYS A 28 -14.70 -0.68 2.82
N GLY A 29 -14.97 -1.98 2.95
CA GLY A 29 -15.67 -2.78 1.96
C GLY A 29 -14.85 -3.10 0.73
N ILE A 30 -13.52 -3.00 0.79
CA ILE A 30 -12.65 -3.38 -0.33
C ILE A 30 -12.65 -4.90 -0.44
N SER A 31 -12.75 -5.41 -1.66
CA SER A 31 -12.76 -6.85 -1.92
C SER A 31 -11.49 -7.53 -1.39
N LYS A 32 -11.65 -8.78 -0.95
CA LYS A 32 -10.51 -9.58 -0.47
C LYS A 32 -9.47 -9.79 -1.57
N GLU A 33 -9.89 -9.98 -2.81
CA GLU A 33 -9.00 -10.13 -3.96
C GLU A 33 -8.09 -8.91 -4.14
N THR A 34 -8.65 -7.70 -4.10
CA THR A 34 -7.87 -6.46 -4.19
C THR A 34 -6.90 -6.33 -3.01
N ILE A 35 -7.34 -6.65 -1.79
CA ILE A 35 -6.50 -6.62 -0.59
C ILE A 35 -5.34 -7.61 -0.72
N ASP A 36 -5.62 -8.86 -1.09
CA ASP A 36 -4.61 -9.92 -1.19
C ASP A 36 -3.59 -9.61 -2.30
N GLY A 37 -4.02 -9.04 -3.42
CA GLY A 37 -3.10 -8.64 -4.48
C GLY A 37 -2.23 -7.43 -4.14
N VAL A 38 -2.78 -6.40 -3.48
CA VAL A 38 -1.95 -5.29 -2.99
C VAL A 38 -0.98 -5.76 -1.90
N GLN A 39 -1.40 -6.69 -1.03
CA GLN A 39 -0.49 -7.34 -0.06
C GLN A 39 0.68 -8.04 -0.77
N SER A 40 0.43 -8.74 -1.87
CA SER A 40 1.50 -9.39 -2.66
C SER A 40 2.53 -8.38 -3.16
N VAL A 41 2.07 -7.25 -3.72
CA VAL A 41 2.97 -6.16 -4.14
C VAL A 41 3.79 -5.64 -2.96
N ILE A 42 3.17 -5.45 -1.79
CA ILE A 42 3.88 -5.01 -0.59
C ILE A 42 4.93 -6.02 -0.15
N ASP A 43 4.62 -7.31 -0.17
CA ASP A 43 5.52 -8.36 0.26
C ASP A 43 6.78 -8.41 -0.63
N GLU A 44 6.62 -8.24 -1.95
CA GLU A 44 7.72 -8.14 -2.92
C GLU A 44 8.68 -6.98 -2.60
N HIS A 45 8.14 -5.80 -2.31
CA HIS A 45 8.95 -4.62 -1.95
C HIS A 45 9.49 -4.64 -0.52
N SER A 46 8.83 -5.38 0.39
CA SER A 46 9.17 -5.37 1.82
C SER A 46 10.60 -5.81 2.10
N ALA A 47 11.11 -6.78 1.33
CA ALA A 47 12.48 -7.26 1.44
C ALA A 47 13.49 -6.17 1.04
N MET A 48 13.24 -5.48 -0.08
CA MET A 48 14.11 -4.42 -0.57
C MET A 48 14.12 -3.20 0.36
N ILE A 49 12.96 -2.82 0.89
CA ILE A 49 12.84 -1.74 1.87
C ILE A 49 13.62 -2.07 3.17
N LYS A 50 13.57 -3.33 3.62
CA LYS A 50 14.34 -3.80 4.78
C LYS A 50 15.85 -3.79 4.52
N ILE A 51 16.29 -4.18 3.33
CA ILE A 51 17.72 -4.12 2.95
C ILE A 51 18.20 -2.66 2.90
N ALA A 52 17.36 -1.77 2.37
CA ALA A 52 17.67 -0.35 2.24
C ALA A 52 17.68 0.43 3.57
N ASN A 53 17.40 -0.21 4.73
CA ASN A 53 17.08 0.45 5.99
C ASN A 53 18.10 1.54 6.43
N SER A 54 19.40 1.35 6.17
CA SER A 54 20.46 2.33 6.50
C SER A 54 20.67 3.41 5.44
N ASN A 55 20.19 3.20 4.20
CA ASN A 55 20.32 4.13 3.09
C ASN A 55 18.98 4.82 2.82
N LYS A 56 18.81 6.01 3.39
CA LYS A 56 17.58 6.82 3.23
C LYS A 56 17.18 7.04 1.77
N ARG A 57 18.15 7.22 0.86
CA ARG A 57 17.87 7.44 -0.56
C ARG A 57 17.34 6.15 -1.20
N ALA A 58 18.04 5.03 -1.02
CA ALA A 58 17.59 3.74 -1.54
C ALA A 58 16.20 3.38 -0.97
N LYS A 59 16.00 3.59 0.33
CA LYS A 59 14.71 3.34 0.99
C LYS A 59 13.59 4.17 0.34
N LYS A 60 13.83 5.47 0.10
CA LYS A 60 12.86 6.33 -0.59
C LYS A 60 12.56 5.81 -2.00
N THR A 61 13.56 5.38 -2.75
CA THR A 61 13.37 4.81 -4.10
C THR A 61 12.47 3.58 -4.04
N GLU A 62 12.74 2.62 -3.15
CA GLU A 62 11.90 1.42 -3.01
C GLU A 62 10.47 1.76 -2.60
N ILE A 63 10.29 2.74 -1.71
CA ILE A 63 8.96 3.21 -1.31
C ILE A 63 8.21 3.90 -2.46
N ASP A 64 8.92 4.63 -3.32
CA ASP A 64 8.30 5.27 -4.49
C ASP A 64 7.93 4.21 -5.55
N SER A 65 8.78 3.20 -5.75
CA SER A 65 8.48 2.05 -6.60
C SER A 65 7.28 1.26 -6.09
N LEU A 66 7.24 0.94 -4.79
CA LEU A 66 6.08 0.29 -4.15
C LEU A 66 4.79 1.04 -4.42
N LYS A 67 4.78 2.37 -4.31
CA LYS A 67 3.57 3.15 -4.59
C LYS A 67 3.16 3.07 -6.05
N ALA A 68 4.12 3.15 -6.97
CA ALA A 68 3.84 3.05 -8.39
C ALA A 68 3.24 1.68 -8.73
N ASP A 69 3.74 0.60 -8.12
CA ASP A 69 3.27 -0.75 -8.37
C ASP A 69 1.90 -1.01 -7.72
N ILE A 70 1.61 -0.43 -6.55
CA ILE A 70 0.25 -0.48 -5.99
C ILE A 70 -0.71 0.33 -6.87
N ASP A 71 -0.33 1.53 -7.31
CA ASP A 71 -1.16 2.34 -8.21
C ASP A 71 -1.46 1.57 -9.51
N LEU A 72 -0.46 0.90 -10.07
CA LEU A 72 -0.58 0.07 -11.26
C LEU A 72 -1.47 -1.15 -11.02
N TYR A 73 -1.24 -1.90 -9.94
CA TYR A 73 -2.05 -3.05 -9.58
C TYR A 73 -3.52 -2.67 -9.43
N LEU A 74 -3.80 -1.58 -8.70
CA LEU A 74 -5.16 -1.09 -8.54
C LEU A 74 -5.75 -0.73 -9.90
N ASP A 75 -5.01 -0.04 -10.77
CA ASP A 75 -5.53 0.37 -12.07
C ASP A 75 -5.87 -0.82 -12.99
N GLU A 76 -5.04 -1.85 -12.99
CA GLU A 76 -5.16 -3.01 -13.88
C GLU A 76 -6.09 -4.11 -13.34
N HIS A 77 -6.20 -4.27 -12.02
CA HIS A 77 -6.87 -5.42 -11.41
C HIS A 77 -8.03 -5.09 -10.48
N ALA A 78 -8.06 -3.91 -9.87
CA ALA A 78 -9.16 -3.55 -8.97
C ALA A 78 -10.38 -3.06 -9.75
N SER A 79 -11.57 -3.38 -9.25
CA SER A 79 -12.82 -2.81 -9.77
C SER A 79 -12.88 -1.29 -9.52
N ASP A 80 -13.67 -0.56 -10.31
CA ASP A 80 -13.88 0.88 -10.08
C ASP A 80 -14.43 1.18 -8.67
N ASP A 81 -15.26 0.29 -8.14
CA ASP A 81 -15.78 0.37 -6.77
C ASP A 81 -14.67 0.20 -5.73
N ASP A 82 -13.77 -0.78 -5.90
CA ASP A 82 -12.64 -0.99 -5.00
C ASP A 82 -11.64 0.17 -5.10
N LYS A 83 -11.34 0.68 -6.30
CA LYS A 83 -10.51 1.87 -6.50
C LYS A 83 -11.08 3.07 -5.74
N LYS A 84 -12.39 3.32 -5.87
CA LYS A 84 -13.06 4.41 -5.16
C LYS A 84 -13.00 4.22 -3.64
N ARG A 85 -13.34 3.01 -3.15
CA ARG A 85 -13.28 2.68 -1.72
C ARG A 85 -11.87 2.79 -1.17
N TRP A 86 -10.85 2.40 -1.95
CA TRP A 86 -9.45 2.55 -1.61
C TRP A 86 -9.09 4.01 -1.33
N ILE A 87 -9.39 4.91 -2.29
CA ILE A 87 -9.15 6.36 -2.14
C ILE A 87 -9.88 6.90 -0.91
N GLU A 88 -11.16 6.57 -0.75
CA GLU A 88 -11.95 7.04 0.38
C GLU A 88 -11.42 6.54 1.71
N CYS A 89 -11.01 5.27 1.78
CA CYS A 89 -10.50 4.63 2.98
C CYS A 89 -9.22 5.30 3.47
N PHE A 90 -8.26 5.53 2.57
CA PHE A 90 -7.03 6.21 2.94
C PHE A 90 -7.23 7.71 3.16
N THR A 91 -8.14 8.39 2.44
CA THR A 91 -8.37 9.82 2.67
C THR A 91 -9.05 10.09 4.02
N LYS A 92 -10.09 9.31 4.36
CA LYS A 92 -10.87 9.50 5.60
C LYS A 92 -10.09 9.14 6.86
N ASN A 93 -9.17 8.18 6.80
CA ASN A 93 -8.38 7.76 7.96
C ASN A 93 -7.04 8.51 8.10
N ASN A 94 -6.67 9.32 7.11
CA ASN A 94 -5.55 10.27 7.21
C ASN A 94 -5.98 11.67 7.72
N SER A 95 -7.28 11.91 7.90
CA SER A 95 -7.85 13.17 8.44
C SER A 95 -8.13 13.03 9.93
#